data_AF-A0A924ME77-F1
#
_entry.id   AF-A0A924ME77-F1
#
_cell.length_a   1.000
_cell.length_b   1.000
_cell.length_c   1.000
_cell.angle_alpha   90.00
_cell.angle_beta   90.00
_cell.angle_gamma   90.00
#
_symmetry.space_group_name_H-M   'P 1'
#
loop_
_entity.id
_entity.type
_entity.pdbx_description
1 polymer ?
#
loop_
_entity_poly.entity_id
_entity_poly.type
_entity_poly.pdbx_seq_one_letter_code
_entity_poly.pdbx_strand_id
1 'polypeptide(L)'
;VSGRWETTFISADKTDTTKAVGEFVQNQSKVTGTFLTTTGDYRYLEGLVEDNKLVLSTFDGSHAFLFTSTINPDGTMSEGKFYSGFSSIDSFTAKRNEKAVLPDAYGFSFLKDSTKQMAFTFPNLEGKKISLGDSKFKNKVVILQLLGSWCPNCMDETAFLTKFYDKYHDKGVEIIGLAYERTKDFEKSKTNIERLKKRFDIKYDILITGYTNEKGEAAKSLPMLNKVAAFPTMIIIDKKGNVRKIHTGFSGPGTGNHYVEFVNEFDKLIDDLLAK
;
A
#
# COMPACT_ATOMS: atom_id res chain seq x y z
N VAL A 1 21.63 -16.01 -5.98
CA VAL A 1 20.38 -15.52 -5.35
C VAL A 1 19.31 -15.16 -6.35
N SER A 2 19.65 -14.63 -7.54
CA SER A 2 18.66 -14.23 -8.56
C SER A 2 17.50 -15.21 -8.71
N GLY A 3 16.29 -14.68 -8.88
CA GLY A 3 15.06 -15.43 -9.09
C GLY A 3 14.02 -15.22 -7.99
N ARG A 4 13.01 -16.08 -8.01
CA ARG A 4 11.81 -15.96 -7.17
C ARG A 4 11.83 -16.95 -6.01
N TRP A 5 11.45 -16.45 -4.84
CA TRP A 5 11.53 -17.17 -3.57
C TRP A 5 10.18 -17.15 -2.87
N GLU A 6 9.60 -18.33 -2.65
CA GLU A 6 8.46 -18.48 -1.75
C GLU A 6 8.95 -18.32 -0.32
N THR A 7 8.53 -17.25 0.35
CA THR A 7 9.05 -16.81 1.64
C THR A 7 7.96 -16.87 2.70
N THR A 8 8.34 -17.26 3.91
CA THR A 8 7.47 -17.22 5.09
C THR A 8 8.17 -16.47 6.20
N PHE A 9 7.59 -15.34 6.61
CA PHE A 9 7.99 -14.59 7.80
C PHE A 9 7.24 -15.11 9.03
N ILE A 10 7.91 -15.16 10.16
CA ILE A 10 7.39 -15.60 11.45
C ILE A 10 7.76 -14.53 12.47
N SER A 11 6.75 -13.99 13.15
CA SER A 11 6.92 -12.95 14.16
C SER A 11 7.85 -13.40 15.30
N ALA A 12 8.49 -12.45 15.98
CA ALA A 12 9.39 -12.74 17.11
C ALA A 12 8.74 -13.59 18.22
N ASP A 13 7.44 -13.40 18.47
CA ASP A 13 6.64 -14.17 19.44
C ASP A 13 6.08 -15.49 18.87
N LYS A 14 6.30 -15.76 17.57
CA LYS A 14 5.87 -16.93 16.80
C LYS A 14 4.35 -17.11 16.73
N THR A 15 3.58 -16.06 16.98
CA THR A 15 2.11 -16.12 16.94
C THR A 15 1.54 -15.76 15.58
N ASP A 16 2.31 -15.07 14.75
CA ASP A 16 1.91 -14.63 13.41
C ASP A 16 2.86 -15.16 12.33
N THR A 17 2.29 -15.48 11.18
CA THR A 17 3.01 -15.98 10.02
C THR A 17 2.52 -15.26 8.76
N THR A 18 3.44 -14.61 8.06
CA THR A 18 3.14 -13.86 6.84
C THR A 18 3.78 -14.52 5.63
N LYS A 19 2.97 -14.78 4.60
CA LYS A 19 3.46 -15.26 3.30
C LYS A 19 3.97 -14.10 2.46
N ALA A 20 5.10 -14.30 1.81
CA ALA A 20 5.75 -13.33 0.97
C ALA A 20 6.39 -14.00 -0.26
N VAL A 21 6.72 -13.19 -1.26
CA VAL A 21 7.50 -13.62 -2.42
C VAL A 21 8.73 -12.74 -2.51
N GLY A 22 9.92 -13.30 -2.37
CA GLY A 22 11.18 -12.60 -2.64
C GLY A 22 11.49 -12.59 -4.13
N GLU A 23 11.77 -11.43 -4.71
CA GLU A 23 12.24 -11.29 -6.08
C GLU A 23 13.57 -10.55 -6.08
N PHE A 24 14.63 -11.23 -6.50
CA PHE A 24 15.98 -10.70 -6.44
C PHE A 24 16.70 -10.80 -7.78
N VAL A 25 17.58 -9.83 -8.02
CA VAL A 25 18.55 -9.80 -9.11
C VAL A 25 19.94 -9.65 -8.49
N GLN A 26 20.83 -10.57 -8.82
CA GLN A 26 22.23 -10.56 -8.41
C GLN A 26 23.14 -10.28 -9.60
N ASN A 27 24.06 -9.33 -9.42
CA ASN A 27 25.18 -9.08 -10.31
C ASN A 27 26.48 -9.13 -9.49
N GLN A 28 27.33 -10.13 -9.76
CA GLN A 28 28.48 -10.47 -8.91
C GLN A 28 28.05 -10.68 -7.45
N SER A 29 28.67 -9.99 -6.49
CA SER A 29 28.27 -10.02 -5.09
C SER A 29 27.04 -9.14 -4.80
N LYS A 30 26.76 -8.12 -5.61
CA LYS A 30 25.66 -7.18 -5.38
C LYS A 30 24.30 -7.85 -5.64
N VAL A 31 23.37 -7.67 -4.71
CA VAL A 31 21.98 -8.12 -4.84
C VAL A 31 21.03 -6.94 -4.67
N THR A 32 20.00 -6.91 -5.51
CA THR A 32 18.90 -5.95 -5.42
C THR A 32 17.58 -6.68 -5.53
N GLY A 33 16.50 -6.10 -5.01
CA GLY A 33 15.16 -6.68 -5.17
C GLY A 33 14.22 -6.23 -4.07
N THR A 34 13.20 -7.05 -3.82
CA THR A 34 12.23 -6.79 -2.75
C THR A 34 11.58 -8.10 -2.26
N PHE A 35 10.90 -8.03 -1.13
CA PHE A 35 9.89 -9.02 -0.77
C PHE A 35 8.52 -8.41 -1.04
N LEU A 36 7.70 -9.08 -1.83
CA LEU A 36 6.30 -8.77 -2.01
C LEU A 36 5.48 -9.45 -0.91
N THR A 37 4.49 -8.75 -0.37
CA THR A 37 3.48 -9.26 0.56
C THR A 37 2.10 -8.97 0.00
N THR A 38 1.05 -9.54 0.61
CA THR A 38 -0.33 -9.32 0.14
C THR A 38 -0.81 -7.87 0.22
N THR A 39 -0.14 -7.02 0.98
CA THR A 39 -0.56 -5.62 1.23
C THR A 39 0.50 -4.59 0.83
N GLY A 40 1.57 -5.01 0.16
CA GLY A 40 2.62 -4.12 -0.33
C GLY A 40 3.96 -4.82 -0.46
N ASP A 41 5.04 -4.06 -0.33
CA ASP A 41 6.40 -4.59 -0.49
C ASP A 41 7.41 -3.88 0.43
N TYR A 42 8.64 -4.40 0.46
CA TYR A 42 9.75 -3.84 1.24
C TYR A 42 10.66 -2.93 0.40
N ARG A 43 10.16 -2.41 -0.72
CA ARG A 43 10.79 -1.43 -1.60
C ARG A 43 12.16 -1.87 -2.10
N TYR A 44 13.05 -0.92 -2.34
CA TYR A 44 14.36 -1.09 -2.97
C TYR A 44 15.35 -1.69 -1.96
N LEU A 45 15.34 -3.01 -1.80
CA LEU A 45 16.38 -3.70 -1.03
C LEU A 45 17.65 -3.77 -1.86
N GLU A 46 18.78 -3.42 -1.24
CA GLU A 46 20.11 -3.55 -1.82
C GLU A 46 21.05 -4.18 -0.79
N GLY A 47 22.00 -4.96 -1.27
CA GLY A 47 23.08 -5.48 -0.44
C GLY A 47 23.94 -6.45 -1.20
N LEU A 48 24.40 -7.50 -0.52
CA LEU A 48 25.40 -8.40 -1.07
C LEU A 48 25.22 -9.85 -0.64
N VAL A 49 25.92 -10.71 -1.36
CA VAL A 49 26.14 -12.12 -1.00
C VAL A 49 27.63 -12.36 -0.87
N GLU A 50 28.03 -12.87 0.28
CA GLU A 50 29.41 -13.28 0.60
C GLU A 50 29.35 -14.54 1.47
N ASP A 51 30.16 -15.56 1.18
CA ASP A 51 30.22 -16.83 1.91
C ASP A 51 28.84 -17.46 2.19
N ASN A 52 27.98 -17.47 1.16
CA ASN A 52 26.59 -17.95 1.21
C ASN A 52 25.68 -17.17 2.18
N LYS A 53 26.11 -16.04 2.72
CA LYS A 53 25.29 -15.13 3.51
C LYS A 53 24.71 -14.05 2.62
N LEU A 54 23.40 -13.95 2.58
CA LEU A 54 22.68 -12.82 2.00
C LEU A 54 22.53 -11.74 3.06
N VAL A 55 22.88 -10.51 2.72
CA VAL A 55 22.57 -9.32 3.52
C VAL A 55 21.92 -8.30 2.61
N LEU A 56 20.73 -7.83 2.97
CA LEU A 56 19.98 -6.80 2.24
C LEU A 56 19.49 -5.73 3.22
N SER A 57 19.50 -4.48 2.81
CA SER A 57 18.95 -3.40 3.61
C SER A 57 18.24 -2.36 2.76
N THR A 58 17.38 -1.58 3.41
CA THR A 58 16.80 -0.37 2.82
C THR A 58 16.38 0.59 3.93
N PHE A 59 16.21 1.87 3.57
CA PHE A 59 15.57 2.87 4.40
C PHE A 59 14.37 3.43 3.63
N ASP A 60 13.16 3.14 4.12
CA ASP A 60 11.91 3.51 3.43
C ASP A 60 11.40 4.92 3.81
N GLY A 61 12.15 5.64 4.64
CA GLY A 61 11.77 6.94 5.21
C GLY A 61 11.20 6.86 6.63
N SER A 62 10.67 5.70 7.03
CA SER A 62 10.10 5.44 8.35
C SER A 62 10.85 4.34 9.11
N HIS A 63 11.46 3.39 8.40
CA HIS A 63 12.12 2.22 8.95
C HIS A 63 13.47 1.99 8.28
N ALA A 64 14.46 1.59 9.09
CA ALA A 64 15.68 0.96 8.61
C ALA A 64 15.47 -0.55 8.67
N PHE A 65 15.43 -1.19 7.49
CA PHE A 65 15.26 -2.62 7.36
C PHE A 65 16.60 -3.29 7.10
N LEU A 66 16.83 -4.42 7.75
CA LEU A 66 17.94 -5.33 7.48
C LEU A 66 17.40 -6.74 7.38
N PHE A 67 17.79 -7.45 6.33
CA PHE A 67 17.51 -8.85 6.12
C PHE A 67 18.84 -9.59 6.05
N THR A 68 18.94 -10.68 6.78
CA THR A 68 20.08 -11.60 6.70
C THR A 68 19.58 -13.02 6.50
N SER A 69 20.30 -13.86 5.77
CA SER A 69 19.99 -15.29 5.64
C SER A 69 21.18 -16.11 5.15
N THR A 70 21.17 -17.40 5.47
CA THR A 70 22.06 -18.40 4.88
C THR A 70 21.41 -19.00 3.64
N ILE A 71 22.10 -18.93 2.50
CA ILE A 71 21.70 -19.55 1.24
C ILE A 71 22.25 -20.98 1.20
N ASN A 72 21.38 -21.96 1.06
CA ASN A 72 21.76 -23.36 1.05
C ASN A 72 21.88 -23.90 -0.39
N PRO A 73 22.77 -24.88 -0.64
CA PRO A 73 22.94 -25.50 -1.97
C PRO A 73 21.67 -26.15 -2.53
N ASP A 74 20.72 -26.52 -1.68
CA ASP A 74 19.44 -27.14 -2.06
C ASP A 74 18.39 -26.14 -2.57
N GLY A 75 18.75 -24.85 -2.70
CA GLY A 75 17.85 -23.81 -3.17
C GLY A 75 16.91 -23.27 -2.09
N THR A 76 17.28 -23.40 -0.82
CA THR A 76 16.58 -22.79 0.32
C THR A 76 17.38 -21.64 0.96
N MET A 77 16.67 -20.80 1.71
CA MET A 77 17.21 -19.79 2.61
C MET A 77 16.80 -20.15 4.04
N SER A 78 17.80 -20.33 4.90
CA SER A 78 17.62 -20.65 6.32
C SER A 78 18.17 -19.54 7.21
N GLU A 79 17.87 -19.63 8.51
CA GLU A 79 18.33 -18.67 9.53
C GLU A 79 17.99 -17.21 9.20
N GLY A 80 16.92 -17.00 8.42
CA GLY A 80 16.53 -15.68 7.98
C GLY A 80 16.18 -14.80 9.18
N LYS A 81 16.72 -13.58 9.22
CA LYS A 81 16.37 -12.55 10.20
C LYS A 81 15.95 -11.29 9.46
N PHE A 82 14.82 -10.74 9.89
CA PHE A 82 14.32 -9.44 9.45
C PHE A 82 14.27 -8.49 10.63
N TYR A 83 15.09 -7.44 10.57
CA TYR A 83 15.18 -6.39 11.57
C TYR A 83 14.36 -5.18 11.10
N SER A 84 13.42 -4.73 11.94
CA SER A 84 12.57 -3.57 11.69
C SER A 84 12.84 -2.46 12.71
N GLY A 85 13.93 -1.70 12.49
CA GLY A 85 14.38 -0.67 13.44
C GLY A 85 14.60 -1.22 14.87
N PHE A 86 14.16 -0.47 15.88
CA PHE A 86 14.29 -0.84 17.31
C PHE A 86 13.20 -1.81 17.82
N SER A 87 12.29 -2.27 16.95
CA SER A 87 11.03 -2.88 17.37
C SER A 87 11.06 -4.41 17.44
N SER A 88 11.21 -5.09 16.31
CA SER A 88 11.14 -6.54 16.23
C SER A 88 12.26 -7.14 15.38
N ILE A 89 12.60 -8.39 15.73
CA ILE A 89 13.44 -9.28 14.92
C ILE A 89 12.58 -10.48 14.57
N ASP A 90 12.02 -10.45 13.37
CA ASP A 90 11.27 -11.57 12.84
C ASP A 90 12.22 -12.57 12.20
N SER A 91 11.78 -13.83 12.11
CA SER A 91 12.52 -14.85 11.38
C SER A 91 11.86 -15.12 10.03
N PHE A 92 12.65 -15.57 9.06
CA PHE A 92 12.07 -16.04 7.80
C PHE A 92 12.81 -17.26 7.25
N THR A 93 12.09 -18.01 6.44
CA THR A 93 12.65 -19.03 5.56
C THR A 93 12.16 -18.78 4.15
N ALA A 94 12.94 -19.21 3.17
CA ALA A 94 12.50 -19.15 1.78
C ALA A 94 12.93 -20.37 0.99
N LYS A 95 12.17 -20.69 -0.06
CA LYS A 95 12.50 -21.75 -1.01
C LYS A 95 12.37 -21.20 -2.42
N ARG A 96 13.33 -21.49 -3.29
CA ARG A 96 13.24 -21.12 -4.69
C ARG A 96 11.98 -21.71 -5.32
N ASN A 97 11.17 -20.85 -5.92
CA ASN A 97 9.91 -21.23 -6.57
C ASN A 97 9.54 -20.15 -7.59
N GLU A 98 9.84 -20.40 -8.87
CA GLU A 98 9.54 -19.49 -9.99
C GLU A 98 8.03 -19.28 -10.21
N LYS A 99 7.18 -20.14 -9.64
CA LYS A 99 5.72 -20.05 -9.69
C LYS A 99 5.10 -19.52 -8.40
N ALA A 100 5.91 -19.02 -7.45
CA ALA A 100 5.40 -18.52 -6.18
C ALA A 100 4.44 -17.34 -6.42
N VAL A 101 3.19 -17.47 -6.00
CA VAL A 101 2.20 -16.40 -6.11
C VAL A 101 1.77 -15.95 -4.72
N LEU A 102 1.52 -14.66 -4.58
CA LEU A 102 0.84 -14.16 -3.40
C LEU A 102 -0.66 -14.44 -3.52
N PRO A 103 -1.37 -14.63 -2.40
CA PRO A 103 -2.81 -14.47 -2.38
C PRO A 103 -3.18 -13.12 -2.98
N ASP A 104 -4.27 -13.11 -3.73
CA ASP A 104 -4.78 -11.89 -4.34
C ASP A 104 -5.07 -10.82 -3.27
N ALA A 105 -4.58 -9.60 -3.50
CA ALA A 105 -4.87 -8.44 -2.67
C ALA A 105 -6.35 -8.05 -2.75
N TYR A 106 -7.07 -8.51 -3.78
CA TYR A 106 -8.51 -8.35 -3.92
C TYR A 106 -9.26 -9.30 -2.96
N GLY A 107 -10.06 -8.74 -2.06
CA GLY A 107 -10.94 -9.51 -1.17
C GLY A 107 -10.64 -9.38 0.33
N PHE A 108 -9.54 -8.73 0.72
CA PHE A 108 -9.33 -8.41 2.14
C PHE A 108 -10.38 -7.43 2.66
N SER A 109 -10.68 -6.39 1.88
CA SER A 109 -11.72 -5.41 2.16
C SER A 109 -12.80 -5.45 1.07
N PHE A 110 -14.06 -5.56 1.47
CA PHE A 110 -15.24 -5.56 0.59
C PHE A 110 -16.43 -4.87 1.26
N LEU A 111 -17.39 -4.41 0.46
CA LEU A 111 -18.65 -3.89 0.98
C LEU A 111 -19.45 -5.03 1.62
N LYS A 112 -19.91 -4.84 2.86
CA LYS A 112 -20.82 -5.77 3.55
C LYS A 112 -22.13 -5.97 2.78
N ASP A 113 -22.56 -4.94 2.06
CA ASP A 113 -23.75 -4.93 1.24
C ASP A 113 -23.41 -4.20 -0.07
N SER A 114 -23.36 -4.94 -1.18
CA SER A 114 -23.00 -4.41 -2.50
C SER A 114 -24.07 -3.49 -3.10
N THR A 115 -25.27 -3.44 -2.51
CA THR A 115 -26.33 -2.52 -2.92
C THR A 115 -26.20 -1.14 -2.27
N LYS A 116 -25.38 -1.04 -1.20
CA LYS A 116 -25.16 0.23 -0.49
C LYS A 116 -24.05 1.04 -1.13
N GLN A 117 -24.32 2.32 -1.29
CA GLN A 117 -23.32 3.29 -1.66
C GLN A 117 -22.37 3.56 -0.49
N MET A 118 -21.14 3.95 -0.85
CA MET A 118 -20.20 4.46 0.12
C MET A 118 -20.69 5.80 0.67
N ALA A 119 -20.50 6.03 1.97
CA ALA A 119 -20.86 7.28 2.61
C ALA A 119 -19.86 7.60 3.72
N PHE A 120 -19.34 8.83 3.71
CA PHE A 120 -18.50 9.38 4.75
C PHE A 120 -18.63 10.89 4.77
N THR A 121 -18.28 11.52 5.89
CA THR A 121 -18.17 12.97 5.99
C THR A 121 -17.09 13.30 6.99
N PHE A 122 -16.05 14.02 6.53
CA PHE A 122 -14.90 14.39 7.36
C PHE A 122 -14.46 15.83 7.07
N PRO A 123 -13.80 16.51 8.01
CA PRO A 123 -13.24 17.83 7.76
C PRO A 123 -12.04 17.76 6.80
N ASN A 124 -11.98 18.70 5.87
CA ASN A 124 -10.75 19.00 5.12
C ASN A 124 -9.76 19.80 5.99
N LEU A 125 -8.66 20.29 5.41
CA LEU A 125 -7.60 21.00 6.16
C LEU A 125 -8.03 22.37 6.71
N GLU A 126 -9.11 22.96 6.18
CA GLU A 126 -9.72 24.18 6.69
C GLU A 126 -10.84 23.90 7.71
N GLY A 127 -11.08 22.63 8.06
CA GLY A 127 -12.15 22.22 8.98
C GLY A 127 -13.54 22.12 8.34
N LYS A 128 -13.67 22.40 7.04
CA LYS A 128 -14.93 22.27 6.32
C LYS A 128 -15.26 20.80 6.10
N LYS A 129 -16.46 20.39 6.50
CA LYS A 129 -16.97 19.03 6.25
C LYS A 129 -17.19 18.82 4.75
N ILE A 130 -16.58 17.76 4.22
CA ILE A 130 -16.74 17.28 2.84
C ILE A 130 -17.34 15.89 2.90
N SER A 131 -18.32 15.63 2.04
CA SER A 131 -19.03 14.35 1.93
C SER A 131 -18.90 13.79 0.52
N LEU A 132 -18.89 12.47 0.38
CA LEU A 132 -18.96 11.84 -0.94
C LEU A 132 -20.24 12.23 -1.71
N GLY A 133 -21.30 12.66 -1.01
CA GLY A 133 -22.54 13.16 -1.62
C GLY A 133 -22.47 14.58 -2.20
N ASP A 134 -21.35 15.29 -2.00
CA ASP A 134 -21.17 16.66 -2.48
C ASP A 134 -21.21 16.73 -4.02
N SER A 135 -21.68 17.86 -4.55
CA SER A 135 -21.91 18.04 -5.99
C SER A 135 -20.69 17.76 -6.86
N LYS A 136 -19.48 18.06 -6.38
CA LYS A 136 -18.23 17.83 -7.11
C LYS A 136 -17.98 16.35 -7.45
N PHE A 137 -18.54 15.42 -6.67
CA PHE A 137 -18.37 13.98 -6.88
C PHE A 137 -19.49 13.36 -7.73
N LYS A 138 -20.57 14.11 -8.01
CA LYS A 138 -21.70 13.58 -8.78
C LYS A 138 -21.32 13.39 -10.25
N ASN A 139 -21.72 12.26 -10.83
CA ASN A 139 -21.42 11.88 -12.21
C ASN A 139 -19.92 11.81 -12.54
N LYS A 140 -19.06 11.64 -11.52
CA LYS A 140 -17.62 11.46 -11.65
C LYS A 140 -17.22 10.04 -11.30
N VAL A 141 -16.16 9.54 -11.91
CA VAL A 141 -15.47 8.38 -11.35
C VAL A 141 -14.67 8.89 -10.15
N VAL A 142 -14.87 8.29 -8.97
CA VAL A 142 -14.22 8.73 -7.74
C VAL A 142 -13.22 7.66 -7.29
N ILE A 143 -11.98 8.07 -7.06
CA ILE A 143 -10.97 7.25 -6.40
C ILE A 143 -10.85 7.74 -4.96
N LEU A 144 -11.25 6.88 -4.03
CA LEU A 144 -11.08 7.11 -2.61
C LEU A 144 -9.78 6.43 -2.15
N GLN A 145 -8.87 7.23 -1.59
CA GLN A 145 -7.59 6.78 -1.05
C GLN A 145 -7.63 6.77 0.48
N LEU A 146 -7.42 5.62 1.12
CA LEU A 146 -7.23 5.52 2.57
C LEU A 146 -5.72 5.51 2.83
N LEU A 147 -5.21 6.53 3.52
CA LEU A 147 -3.77 6.75 3.66
C LEU A 147 -3.37 7.21 5.06
N GLY A 148 -2.07 7.17 5.33
CA GLY A 148 -1.43 7.87 6.44
C GLY A 148 -0.11 8.49 5.98
N SER A 149 0.21 9.69 6.47
CA SER A 149 1.45 10.42 6.11
C SER A 149 2.72 9.68 6.52
N TRP A 150 2.61 8.73 7.45
CA TRP A 150 3.67 7.91 8.02
C TRP A 150 3.90 6.59 7.25
N CYS A 151 3.05 6.28 6.28
CA CYS A 151 3.01 5.00 5.57
C CYS A 151 3.81 5.07 4.24
N PRO A 152 4.92 4.33 4.10
CA PRO A 152 5.77 4.38 2.91
C PRO A 152 5.06 3.96 1.61
N ASN A 153 4.27 2.88 1.63
CA ASN A 153 3.52 2.43 0.45
C ASN A 153 2.42 3.44 0.07
N CYS A 154 1.87 4.17 1.04
CA CYS A 154 0.93 5.26 0.79
C CYS A 154 1.61 6.43 0.07
N MET A 155 2.91 6.66 0.30
CA MET A 155 3.67 7.68 -0.44
C MET A 155 3.85 7.31 -1.91
N ASP A 156 4.13 6.03 -2.22
CA ASP A 156 4.24 5.57 -3.61
C ASP A 156 2.88 5.65 -4.33
N GLU A 157 1.81 5.22 -3.66
CA GLU A 157 0.46 5.33 -4.21
C GLU A 157 0.07 6.80 -4.43
N THR A 158 0.40 7.69 -3.49
CA THR A 158 0.16 9.14 -3.64
C THR A 158 0.95 9.71 -4.83
N ALA A 159 2.22 9.34 -4.99
CA ALA A 159 3.03 9.78 -6.13
C ALA A 159 2.44 9.31 -7.48
N PHE A 160 1.87 8.11 -7.51
CA PHE A 160 1.14 7.59 -8.66
C PHE A 160 -0.16 8.38 -8.90
N LEU A 161 -1.00 8.52 -7.87
CA LEU A 161 -2.31 9.17 -7.97
C LEU A 161 -2.22 10.65 -8.31
N THR A 162 -1.23 11.41 -7.83
CA THR A 162 -1.02 12.80 -8.25
C THR A 162 -0.83 12.90 -9.76
N LYS A 163 0.11 12.12 -10.32
CA LYS A 163 0.40 12.14 -11.76
C LYS A 163 -0.81 11.69 -12.58
N PHE A 164 -1.52 10.69 -12.09
CA PHE A 164 -2.76 10.23 -12.68
C PHE A 164 -3.83 11.34 -12.68
N TYR A 165 -4.01 12.02 -11.54
CA TYR A 165 -5.00 13.08 -11.39
C TYR A 165 -4.78 14.23 -12.38
N ASP A 166 -3.54 14.65 -12.58
CA ASP A 166 -3.17 15.67 -13.57
C ASP A 166 -3.63 15.33 -14.99
N LYS A 167 -3.70 14.03 -15.35
CA LYS A 167 -4.15 13.54 -16.66
C LYS A 167 -5.66 13.31 -16.76
N TYR A 168 -6.32 13.04 -15.63
CA TYR A 168 -7.68 12.48 -15.60
C TYR A 168 -8.74 13.35 -14.94
N HIS A 169 -8.36 14.38 -14.19
CA HIS A 169 -9.31 15.27 -13.52
C HIS A 169 -10.31 15.89 -14.52
N ASP A 170 -9.79 16.50 -15.58
CA ASP A 170 -10.59 17.15 -16.63
C ASP A 170 -11.44 16.15 -17.43
N LYS A 171 -11.12 14.85 -17.36
CA LYS A 171 -11.87 13.78 -18.03
C LYS A 171 -13.05 13.27 -17.20
N GLY A 172 -13.26 13.80 -16.00
CA GLY A 172 -14.37 13.39 -15.13
C GLY A 172 -13.96 12.46 -13.99
N VAL A 173 -12.69 12.49 -13.57
CA VAL A 173 -12.23 11.79 -12.37
C VAL A 173 -12.07 12.76 -11.21
N GLU A 174 -12.47 12.33 -10.02
CA GLU A 174 -12.16 12.98 -8.76
C GLU A 174 -11.38 12.04 -7.85
N ILE A 175 -10.44 12.58 -7.09
CA ILE A 175 -9.74 11.84 -6.04
C ILE A 175 -10.06 12.47 -4.70
N ILE A 176 -10.20 11.64 -3.66
CA ILE A 176 -10.33 12.11 -2.29
C ILE A 176 -9.55 11.19 -1.36
N GLY A 177 -8.70 11.78 -0.52
CA GLY A 177 -7.96 11.08 0.52
C GLY A 177 -8.67 11.10 1.86
N LEU A 178 -8.64 10.00 2.60
CA LEU A 178 -9.00 9.92 4.02
C LEU A 178 -7.74 9.60 4.82
N ALA A 179 -7.27 10.57 5.60
CA ALA A 179 -6.06 10.47 6.39
C ALA A 179 -6.34 9.82 7.76
N TYR A 180 -5.67 8.69 8.00
CA TYR A 180 -5.63 7.95 9.26
C TYR A 180 -4.26 8.17 9.91
N GLU A 181 -4.12 9.32 10.56
CA GLU A 181 -2.88 9.72 11.23
C GLU A 181 -2.71 9.00 12.57
N ARG A 182 -1.48 8.93 13.09
CA ARG A 182 -1.17 8.32 14.41
C ARG A 182 -1.56 9.23 15.59
N THR A 183 -2.50 10.15 15.38
CA THR A 183 -2.96 11.08 16.37
C THR A 183 -4.41 11.47 16.09
N LYS A 184 -5.17 11.71 17.16
CA LYS A 184 -6.54 12.25 17.09
C LYS A 184 -6.56 13.78 17.07
N ASP A 185 -5.40 14.41 17.25
CA ASP A 185 -5.22 15.86 17.20
C ASP A 185 -5.31 16.34 15.74
N PHE A 186 -6.30 17.18 15.47
CA PHE A 186 -6.58 17.68 14.12
C PHE A 186 -5.44 18.56 13.59
N GLU A 187 -4.87 19.45 14.40
CA GLU A 187 -3.82 20.38 13.95
C GLU A 187 -2.50 19.67 13.67
N LYS A 188 -2.17 18.64 14.47
CA LYS A 188 -1.03 17.76 14.16
C LYS A 188 -1.25 16.98 12.88
N SER A 189 -2.44 16.41 12.70
CA SER A 189 -2.80 15.69 11.48
C SER A 189 -2.73 16.61 10.25
N LYS A 190 -3.29 17.81 10.35
CA LYS A 190 -3.25 18.85 9.33
C LYS A 190 -1.81 19.18 8.94
N THR A 191 -0.96 19.46 9.92
CA THR A 191 0.47 19.79 9.67
C THR A 191 1.18 18.67 8.88
N ASN A 192 0.92 17.41 9.23
CA ASN A 192 1.49 16.26 8.52
C ASN A 192 0.97 16.16 7.08
N ILE A 193 -0.33 16.33 6.88
CA ILE A 193 -0.95 16.26 5.56
C ILE A 193 -0.55 17.46 4.68
N GLU A 194 -0.37 18.66 5.22
CA GLU A 194 0.15 19.80 4.47
C GLU A 194 1.56 19.54 3.94
N ARG A 195 2.44 18.92 4.75
CA ARG A 195 3.77 18.49 4.30
C ARG A 195 3.68 17.46 3.18
N LEU A 196 2.77 16.50 3.29
CA LEU A 196 2.52 15.49 2.26
C LEU A 196 2.02 16.14 0.96
N LYS A 197 1.01 17.02 1.05
CA LYS A 197 0.48 17.77 -0.09
C LYS A 197 1.56 18.58 -0.79
N LYS A 198 2.40 19.29 -0.03
CA LYS A 198 3.52 20.05 -0.59
C LYS A 198 4.57 19.15 -1.26
N ARG A 199 4.90 18.01 -0.66
CA ARG A 199 5.91 17.09 -1.18
C ARG A 199 5.52 16.50 -2.53
N PHE A 200 4.24 16.16 -2.71
CA PHE A 200 3.73 15.49 -3.90
C PHE A 200 2.87 16.38 -4.79
N ASP A 201 2.83 17.69 -4.56
CA ASP A 201 1.96 18.64 -5.28
C ASP A 201 0.51 18.17 -5.41
N ILE A 202 -0.09 17.72 -4.29
CA ILE A 202 -1.41 17.09 -4.30
C ILE A 202 -2.50 18.15 -4.52
N LYS A 203 -3.21 18.04 -5.64
CA LYS A 203 -4.29 18.97 -6.05
C LYS A 203 -5.69 18.55 -5.61
N TYR A 204 -5.85 17.32 -5.13
CA TYR A 204 -7.12 16.81 -4.62
C TYR A 204 -7.27 16.98 -3.10
N ASP A 205 -8.49 16.79 -2.60
CA ASP A 205 -8.79 16.94 -1.18
C ASP A 205 -8.30 15.75 -0.36
N ILE A 206 -7.74 16.04 0.82
CA ILE A 206 -7.45 15.04 1.85
C ILE A 206 -8.18 15.47 3.12
N LEU A 207 -9.00 14.56 3.64
CA LEU A 207 -9.82 14.78 4.83
C LEU A 207 -9.18 14.11 6.04
N ILE A 208 -9.27 14.78 7.20
CA ILE A 208 -8.77 14.25 8.47
C ILE A 208 -9.88 13.48 9.14
N THR A 209 -9.67 12.17 9.32
CA THR A 209 -10.74 11.28 9.80
C THR A 209 -10.95 11.37 11.31
N GLY A 210 -9.92 11.77 12.07
CA GLY A 210 -9.90 11.67 13.53
C GLY A 210 -9.76 10.23 14.06
N TYR A 211 -9.68 9.24 13.17
CA TYR A 211 -9.39 7.86 13.48
C TYR A 211 -7.91 7.57 13.26
N THR A 212 -7.35 6.68 14.07
CA THR A 212 -5.94 6.29 14.00
C THR A 212 -5.78 4.93 13.31
N ASN A 213 -4.52 4.52 13.13
CA ASN A 213 -4.16 3.18 12.67
C ASN A 213 -4.26 2.11 13.77
N GLU A 214 -4.82 2.45 14.95
CA GLU A 214 -5.11 1.48 15.99
C GLU A 214 -6.13 0.45 15.52
N LYS A 215 -5.95 -0.80 15.97
CA LYS A 215 -6.73 -1.94 15.50
C LYS A 215 -8.23 -1.69 15.73
N GLY A 216 -8.97 -1.69 14.62
CA GLY A 216 -10.43 -1.55 14.62
C GLY A 216 -10.96 -0.10 14.64
N GLU A 217 -10.13 0.91 14.90
CA GLU A 217 -10.56 2.32 14.85
C GLU A 217 -10.90 2.71 13.40
N ALA A 218 -10.01 2.42 12.45
CA ALA A 218 -10.25 2.75 11.04
C ALA A 218 -11.55 2.14 10.48
N ALA A 219 -11.92 0.93 10.90
CA ALA A 219 -13.16 0.28 10.47
C ALA A 219 -14.44 1.02 10.93
N LYS A 220 -14.37 1.78 12.04
CA LYS A 220 -15.51 2.59 12.52
C LYS A 220 -15.82 3.78 11.60
N SER A 221 -14.81 4.28 10.89
CA SER A 221 -14.94 5.41 9.96
C SER A 221 -15.72 5.05 8.68
N LEU A 222 -15.67 3.77 8.28
CA LEU A 222 -16.29 3.25 7.06
C LEU A 222 -17.06 1.95 7.37
N PRO A 223 -18.18 2.02 8.11
CA PRO A 223 -18.89 0.85 8.62
C PRO A 223 -19.50 -0.05 7.54
N MET A 224 -19.61 0.44 6.30
CA MET A 224 -20.05 -0.33 5.14
C MET A 224 -19.01 -1.35 4.66
N LEU A 225 -17.74 -1.18 5.00
CA LEU A 225 -16.71 -2.17 4.73
C LEU A 225 -16.71 -3.28 5.79
N ASN A 226 -16.41 -4.51 5.39
CA ASN A 226 -16.18 -5.62 6.32
C ASN A 226 -15.05 -5.29 7.32
N LYS A 227 -13.97 -4.69 6.83
CA LYS A 227 -12.82 -4.16 7.58
C LYS A 227 -12.02 -3.19 6.72
N VAL A 228 -11.21 -2.35 7.36
CA VAL A 228 -10.06 -1.68 6.73
C VAL A 228 -8.83 -2.53 7.06
N ALA A 229 -8.36 -3.32 6.10
CA ALA A 229 -7.39 -4.38 6.36
C ALA A 229 -5.94 -3.87 6.41
N ALA A 230 -5.57 -2.91 5.56
CA ALA A 230 -4.24 -2.32 5.51
C ALA A 230 -4.28 -0.91 4.91
N PHE A 231 -3.16 -0.20 5.05
CA PHE A 231 -2.90 1.05 4.35
C PHE A 231 -1.74 0.88 3.36
N PRO A 232 -1.82 1.46 2.15
CA PRO A 232 -3.00 2.16 1.64
C PRO A 232 -4.16 1.20 1.33
N THR A 233 -5.37 1.74 1.16
CA THR A 233 -6.48 1.04 0.50
C THR A 233 -7.11 1.99 -0.50
N MET A 234 -7.26 1.56 -1.75
CA MET A 234 -7.87 2.32 -2.82
C MET A 234 -9.24 1.77 -3.17
N ILE A 235 -10.24 2.64 -3.27
CA ILE A 235 -11.61 2.27 -3.58
C ILE A 235 -12.06 3.06 -4.82
N ILE A 236 -12.41 2.34 -5.89
CA ILE A 236 -12.82 2.92 -7.17
C ILE A 236 -14.35 2.88 -7.24
N ILE A 237 -14.96 4.04 -7.44
CA ILE A 237 -16.40 4.26 -7.46
C ILE A 237 -16.79 4.80 -8.84
N ASP A 238 -17.80 4.21 -9.48
CA ASP A 238 -18.26 4.66 -10.79
C ASP A 238 -19.15 5.93 -10.71
N LYS A 239 -19.48 6.50 -11.88
CA LYS A 239 -20.32 7.72 -12.00
C LYS A 239 -21.70 7.59 -11.35
N LYS A 240 -22.18 6.37 -11.10
CA LYS A 240 -23.46 6.07 -10.45
C LYS A 240 -23.32 5.89 -8.94
N GLY A 241 -22.12 6.01 -8.39
CA GLY A 241 -21.83 5.84 -6.97
C GLY A 241 -21.63 4.38 -6.55
N ASN A 242 -21.49 3.43 -7.48
CA ASN A 242 -21.26 2.02 -7.13
C ASN A 242 -19.78 1.75 -6.96
N VAL A 243 -19.40 1.02 -5.91
CA VAL A 243 -18.03 0.54 -5.73
C VAL A 243 -17.74 -0.55 -6.76
N ARG A 244 -16.69 -0.35 -7.55
CA ARG A 244 -16.28 -1.24 -8.65
C ARG A 244 -15.09 -2.10 -8.30
N LYS A 245 -14.16 -1.56 -7.52
CA LYS A 245 -12.93 -2.24 -7.11
C LYS A 245 -12.47 -1.70 -5.78
N ILE A 246 -11.98 -2.59 -4.91
CA ILE A 246 -11.27 -2.26 -3.68
C ILE A 246 -9.92 -2.95 -3.76
N HIS A 247 -8.85 -2.18 -3.74
CA HIS A 247 -7.47 -2.64 -3.76
C HIS A 247 -6.85 -2.37 -2.39
N THR A 248 -6.51 -3.42 -1.65
CA THR A 248 -5.86 -3.30 -0.34
C THR A 248 -4.35 -3.41 -0.50
N GLY A 249 -3.62 -2.46 0.05
CA GLY A 249 -2.18 -2.35 -0.15
C GLY A 249 -1.81 -1.66 -1.47
N PHE A 250 -0.52 -1.51 -1.69
CA PHE A 250 0.02 -0.99 -2.94
C PHE A 250 1.42 -1.54 -3.16
N SER A 251 1.63 -2.21 -4.29
CA SER A 251 2.93 -2.66 -4.76
C SER A 251 3.58 -1.53 -5.54
N GLY A 252 4.56 -0.87 -4.92
CA GLY A 252 5.18 0.32 -5.47
C GLY A 252 6.17 0.01 -6.60
N PRO A 253 6.83 1.04 -7.18
CA PRO A 253 7.77 0.86 -8.28
C PRO A 253 8.96 -0.07 -7.97
N GLY A 254 9.26 -0.31 -6.68
CA GLY A 254 10.25 -1.30 -6.24
C GLY A 254 9.92 -2.74 -6.63
N THR A 255 8.69 -3.02 -7.05
CA THR A 255 8.23 -4.33 -7.53
C THR A 255 8.39 -4.53 -9.04
N GLY A 256 8.93 -3.56 -9.78
CA GLY A 256 9.23 -3.71 -11.21
C GLY A 256 7.99 -3.99 -12.07
N ASN A 257 7.93 -5.16 -12.71
CA ASN A 257 6.85 -5.50 -13.65
C ASN A 257 5.47 -5.55 -12.98
N HIS A 258 5.38 -5.93 -11.70
CA HIS A 258 4.10 -5.94 -10.97
C HIS A 258 3.48 -4.53 -10.92
N TYR A 259 4.32 -3.51 -10.70
CA TYR A 259 3.88 -2.11 -10.73
C TYR A 259 3.41 -1.69 -12.13
N VAL A 260 4.12 -2.10 -13.18
CA VAL A 260 3.74 -1.79 -14.57
C VAL A 260 2.40 -2.42 -14.93
N GLU A 261 2.19 -3.69 -14.55
CA GLU A 261 0.93 -4.41 -14.75
C GLU A 261 -0.21 -3.73 -13.99
N PHE A 262 -0.01 -3.39 -12.72
CA PHE A 262 -0.98 -2.63 -11.92
C PHE A 262 -1.38 -1.32 -12.61
N VAL A 263 -0.41 -0.52 -13.08
CA VAL A 263 -0.69 0.76 -13.74
C VAL A 263 -1.54 0.56 -15.00
N ASN A 264 -1.20 -0.44 -15.82
CA ASN A 264 -1.94 -0.74 -17.05
C ASN A 264 -3.38 -1.20 -16.76
N GLU A 265 -3.57 -2.08 -15.77
CA GLU A 265 -4.90 -2.54 -15.36
C GLU A 265 -5.74 -1.41 -14.76
N PHE A 266 -5.10 -0.54 -13.97
CA PHE A 266 -5.74 0.61 -13.36
C PHE A 266 -6.22 1.61 -14.42
N ASP A 267 -5.32 2.05 -15.32
CA ASP A 267 -5.65 3.00 -16.38
C ASP A 267 -6.80 2.46 -17.26
N LYS A 268 -6.71 1.17 -17.65
CA LYS A 268 -7.76 0.50 -18.42
C LYS A 268 -9.11 0.51 -17.69
N LEU A 269 -9.12 0.16 -16.40
CA LEU A 269 -10.34 0.16 -15.61
C LEU A 269 -10.96 1.56 -15.55
N ILE A 270 -10.17 2.60 -15.33
CA ILE A 270 -10.70 3.97 -15.26
C ILE A 270 -11.22 4.43 -16.62
N ASP A 271 -10.50 4.17 -17.70
CA ASP A 271 -10.97 4.47 -19.06
C ASP A 271 -12.31 3.79 -19.37
N ASP A 272 -12.47 2.51 -19.01
CA ASP A 272 -13.73 1.75 -19.16
C ASP A 272 -14.89 2.32 -18.33
N LEU A 273 -14.60 2.92 -17.17
CA LEU A 273 -15.60 3.58 -16.34
C LEU A 273 -15.97 4.97 -16.84
N LEU A 274 -15.02 5.68 -17.46
CA LEU A 274 -15.24 6.98 -18.08
C LEU A 274 -16.03 6.89 -19.39
N ALA A 275 -15.92 5.78 -20.12
CA ALA A 275 -16.66 5.53 -21.35
C ALA A 275 -18.16 5.19 -21.14
N LYS A 276 -18.58 4.91 -19.90
CA LYS A 276 -19.98 4.57 -19.52
C LYS A 276 -20.74 5.78 -19.00
#